data_AF-A0A3M7QP69-F1
#
_entry.id   AF-A0A3M7QP69-F1
#
_cell.length_a   1.000
_cell.length_b   1.000
_cell.length_c   1.000
_cell.angle_alpha   90.00
_cell.angle_beta   90.00
_cell.angle_gamma   90.00
#
_symmetry.space_group_name_H-M   'P 1'
#
loop_
_entity.id
_entity.type
_entity.pdbx_description
1 polymer ?
#
loop_
_entity_poly.entity_id
_entity_poly.type
_entity_poly.pdbx_seq_one_letter_code
_entity_poly.pdbx_strand_id
1 'polypeptide(L)'
;HDIKQKLSISESELKEKEENFKTKIDELTLKFVQTEENYNKELAGYREQIKQYSLTIVNFEKEVKRLHEKEVEYLTKIENLDKKLKDSLFNKKPPTPKPSSPVNTSSSLTIEITSLNRQLDLIKNENQVYKVRLAEQDELIKTLRRDLTGASAKLSDIHGEMTDKQKRELERNKLLVVEQQRELSDNRAQMAKLSEIVDKQTRQLDALRVELNKSKSLVEKYKHMSDENGTLAVELKSKLDNVESQLAQFEDIKKHEGKITNELTAVGAQCKGERHEQVIQRQREALNELRQRVKILEQSRPAIPNSEVQMQQQIMLLKKQLAEVRASQALTEDIVKQANMARGNDPSFLVLEEKTAHFETQTALDVSEESYLTLLRTISAILDFTELDGLRSMANLSPDERQKLLSERTKSTEAICVRIKVILIFGKQNFAKI
;
A
#
# COMPACT_ATOMS: atom_id res chain seq x y z
N HIS A 1 35.75 -15.13 -25.16
CA HIS A 1 36.33 -15.62 -23.90
C HIS A 1 35.69 -14.90 -22.70
N ASP A 2 35.75 -13.57 -22.65
CA ASP A 2 35.19 -12.74 -21.56
C ASP A 2 33.72 -12.98 -21.19
N ILE A 3 32.85 -13.19 -22.20
CA ILE A 3 31.43 -13.43 -21.94
C ILE A 3 31.22 -14.75 -21.19
N LYS A 4 31.98 -15.80 -21.53
CA LYS A 4 31.94 -17.09 -20.84
C LYS A 4 32.41 -16.97 -19.39
N GLN A 5 33.44 -16.16 -19.15
CA GLN A 5 33.97 -15.93 -17.81
C GLN A 5 32.99 -15.13 -16.94
N LYS A 6 32.35 -14.09 -17.50
CA LYS A 6 31.31 -13.32 -16.80
C LYS A 6 30.08 -14.17 -16.47
N LEU A 7 29.64 -15.03 -17.39
CA LEU A 7 28.55 -15.97 -17.14
C LEU A 7 28.89 -16.96 -16.02
N SER A 8 30.11 -17.51 -16.01
CA SER A 8 30.55 -18.43 -14.96
C SER A 8 30.60 -17.78 -13.57
N ILE A 9 31.00 -16.51 -13.48
CA ILE A 9 31.00 -15.76 -12.21
C ILE A 9 29.56 -15.50 -11.76
N SER A 10 28.69 -15.05 -12.68
CA SER A 10 27.28 -14.80 -12.37
C SER A 10 26.52 -16.06 -11.92
N GLU A 11 26.83 -17.23 -12.50
CA GLU A 11 26.26 -18.52 -12.07
C GLU A 11 26.74 -18.93 -10.68
N SER A 12 28.01 -18.66 -10.34
CA SER A 12 28.54 -18.93 -9.00
C SER A 12 27.88 -18.06 -7.94
N GLU A 13 27.72 -16.75 -8.22
CA GLU A 13 27.05 -15.82 -7.31
C GLU A 13 25.55 -16.16 -7.12
N LEU A 14 24.89 -16.65 -8.17
CA LEU A 14 23.50 -17.11 -8.10
C LEU A 14 23.36 -18.33 -7.18
N LYS A 15 24.25 -19.32 -7.32
CA LYS A 15 24.26 -20.51 -6.46
C LYS A 15 24.49 -20.18 -5.00
N GLU A 16 25.42 -19.28 -4.70
CA GLU A 16 25.70 -18.84 -3.34
C GLU A 16 24.49 -18.11 -2.72
N LYS A 17 23.79 -17.28 -3.51
CA LYS A 17 22.54 -16.64 -3.07
C LYS A 17 21.43 -17.66 -2.83
N GLU A 18 21.29 -18.66 -3.69
CA GLU A 18 20.32 -19.75 -3.53
C GLU A 18 20.56 -20.53 -2.23
N GLU A 19 21.82 -20.86 -1.94
CA GLU A 19 22.21 -21.58 -0.72
C GLU A 19 21.97 -20.72 0.54
N ASN A 20 22.27 -19.42 0.48
CA ASN A 20 21.97 -18.47 1.55
C ASN A 20 20.46 -18.31 1.80
N PHE A 21 19.63 -18.29 0.75
CA PHE A 21 18.18 -18.26 0.94
C PHE A 21 17.65 -19.56 1.52
N LYS A 22 18.20 -20.70 1.09
CA LYS A 22 17.82 -22.02 1.61
C LYS A 22 18.12 -22.15 3.10
N THR A 23 19.33 -21.79 3.53
CA THR A 23 19.68 -21.78 4.96
C THR A 23 18.80 -20.82 5.76
N LYS A 24 18.45 -19.66 5.20
CA LYS A 24 17.54 -18.72 5.86
C LYS A 24 16.12 -19.29 6.03
N ILE A 25 15.61 -20.00 5.03
CA ILE A 25 14.31 -20.68 5.09
C ILE A 25 14.35 -21.78 6.16
N ASP A 26 15.42 -22.57 6.22
CA ASP A 26 15.57 -23.64 7.21
C ASP A 26 15.64 -23.06 8.64
N GLU A 27 16.37 -21.98 8.85
CA GLU A 27 16.43 -21.27 10.14
C GLU A 27 15.05 -20.73 10.58
N LEU A 28 14.30 -20.12 9.64
CA LEU A 28 12.97 -19.60 9.92
C LEU A 28 11.98 -20.72 10.23
N THR A 29 12.07 -21.83 9.50
CA THR A 29 11.24 -23.02 9.72
C THR A 29 11.52 -23.61 11.10
N LEU A 30 12.79 -23.74 11.48
CA LEU A 30 13.17 -24.24 12.81
C LEU A 30 12.66 -23.33 13.93
N LYS A 31 12.78 -22.01 13.77
CA LYS A 31 12.26 -21.04 14.75
C LYS A 31 10.74 -21.14 14.87
N PHE A 32 10.03 -21.29 13.75
CA PHE A 32 8.59 -21.44 13.74
C PHE A 32 8.14 -22.68 14.52
N VAL A 33 8.77 -23.84 14.25
CA VAL A 33 8.49 -25.10 14.97
C VAL A 33 8.78 -24.95 16.47
N GLN A 34 9.91 -24.34 16.84
CA GLN A 34 10.24 -24.12 18.25
C GLN A 34 9.23 -23.21 18.95
N THR A 35 8.78 -22.14 18.30
CA THR A 35 7.75 -21.27 18.87
C THR A 35 6.41 -22.00 19.03
N GLU A 36 6.03 -22.81 18.04
CA GLU A 36 4.80 -23.61 18.09
C GLU A 36 4.84 -24.66 19.22
N GLU A 37 5.98 -25.34 19.41
CA GLU A 37 6.18 -26.26 20.53
C GLU A 37 6.08 -25.55 21.89
N ASN A 38 6.64 -24.34 22.01
CA ASN A 38 6.56 -23.56 23.25
C ASN A 38 5.13 -23.14 23.56
N TYR A 39 4.39 -22.62 22.57
CA TYR A 39 2.97 -22.29 22.75
C TYR A 39 2.13 -23.52 23.11
N ASN A 40 2.41 -24.67 22.50
CA ASN A 40 1.72 -25.92 22.84
C ASN A 40 1.99 -26.36 24.29
N LYS A 41 3.22 -26.18 24.79
CA LYS A 41 3.55 -26.45 26.21
C LYS A 41 2.82 -25.50 27.15
N GLU A 42 2.76 -24.21 26.84
CA GLU A 42 2.02 -23.22 27.63
C GLU A 42 0.51 -23.52 27.64
N LEU A 43 -0.07 -23.82 26.48
CA LEU A 43 -1.48 -24.22 26.36
C LEU A 43 -1.80 -25.49 27.17
N ALA A 44 -0.90 -26.47 27.17
CA ALA A 44 -1.05 -27.66 28.00
C ALA A 44 -1.04 -27.31 29.50
N GLY A 45 -0.16 -26.40 29.92
CA GLY A 45 -0.11 -25.88 31.30
C GLY A 45 -1.41 -25.18 31.71
N TYR A 46 -1.94 -24.28 30.87
CA TYR A 46 -3.21 -23.62 31.14
C TYR A 46 -4.39 -24.59 31.20
N ARG A 47 -4.43 -25.60 30.32
CA ARG A 47 -5.47 -26.65 30.36
C ARG A 47 -5.44 -27.42 31.67
N GLU A 48 -4.25 -27.71 32.20
CA GLU A 48 -4.13 -28.41 33.47
C GLU A 48 -4.54 -27.53 34.66
N GLN A 49 -4.17 -26.25 34.66
CA GLN A 49 -4.65 -25.29 35.66
C GLN A 49 -6.17 -25.19 35.67
N ILE A 50 -6.81 -25.10 34.50
CA ILE A 50 -8.27 -25.08 34.37
C ILE A 50 -8.91 -26.34 34.96
N LYS A 51 -8.32 -27.53 34.74
CA LYS A 51 -8.80 -28.78 35.35
C LYS A 51 -8.65 -28.78 36.87
N GLN A 52 -7.53 -28.28 37.39
CA GLN A 52 -7.33 -28.20 38.83
C GLN A 52 -8.30 -27.21 39.49
N TYR A 53 -8.53 -26.06 38.87
CA TYR A 53 -9.50 -25.08 39.35
C TYR A 53 -10.93 -25.61 39.29
N SER A 54 -11.32 -26.30 38.21
CA SER A 54 -12.66 -26.89 38.13
C SER A 54 -12.88 -27.95 39.21
N LEU A 55 -11.89 -28.81 39.47
CA LEU A 55 -11.96 -29.79 40.57
C LEU A 55 -12.07 -29.09 41.94
N THR A 56 -11.30 -28.02 42.14
CA THR A 56 -11.31 -27.24 43.37
C THR A 56 -12.67 -26.57 43.61
N ILE A 57 -13.27 -25.99 42.56
CA ILE A 57 -14.61 -25.40 42.62
C ILE A 57 -15.64 -26.47 43.00
N VAL A 58 -15.62 -27.64 42.38
CA VAL A 58 -16.55 -28.74 42.71
C VAL A 58 -16.40 -29.18 44.16
N ASN A 59 -15.18 -29.22 44.70
CA ASN A 59 -14.96 -29.55 46.11
C ASN A 59 -15.53 -28.47 47.05
N PHE A 60 -15.35 -27.18 46.72
CA PHE A 60 -15.96 -26.09 47.49
C PHE A 60 -17.49 -26.11 47.40
N GLU A 61 -18.06 -26.36 46.23
CA GLU A 61 -19.52 -26.49 46.06
C GLU A 61 -20.09 -27.61 46.92
N LYS A 62 -19.40 -28.76 47.00
CA LYS A 62 -19.80 -29.88 47.87
C LYS A 62 -19.74 -29.48 49.35
N GLU A 63 -18.69 -28.79 49.77
CA GLU A 63 -18.54 -28.38 51.17
C GLU A 63 -19.56 -27.33 51.58
N VAL A 64 -19.86 -26.37 50.70
CA VAL A 64 -20.93 -25.38 50.91
C VAL A 64 -22.29 -26.06 51.05
N LYS A 65 -22.61 -27.03 50.18
CA LYS A 65 -23.85 -27.81 50.31
C LYS A 65 -23.94 -28.52 51.66
N ARG A 66 -22.86 -29.18 52.09
CA ARG A 66 -22.81 -29.88 53.38
C ARG A 66 -22.98 -28.94 54.57
N LEU A 67 -22.40 -27.73 54.52
CA LEU A 67 -22.57 -26.73 55.56
C LEU A 67 -24.01 -26.19 55.59
N HIS A 68 -24.61 -25.99 54.42
CA HIS A 68 -26.00 -25.56 54.32
C HIS A 68 -26.98 -26.61 54.87
N GLU A 69 -26.76 -27.90 54.58
CA GLU A 69 -27.54 -29.00 55.16
C GLU A 69 -27.46 -28.99 56.70
N LYS A 70 -26.26 -28.80 57.26
CA LYS A 70 -26.07 -28.67 58.71
C LYS A 70 -26.76 -27.44 59.30
N GLU A 71 -26.71 -26.30 58.61
CA GLU A 71 -27.39 -25.08 59.04
C GLU A 71 -28.90 -25.30 59.14
N VAL A 72 -29.51 -25.94 58.14
CA VAL A 72 -30.94 -26.32 58.15
C VAL A 72 -31.24 -27.29 59.31
N GLU A 73 -30.37 -28.28 59.56
CA GLU A 73 -30.51 -29.15 60.73
C GLU A 73 -30.46 -28.40 62.06
N TYR A 74 -29.59 -27.39 62.19
CA TYR A 74 -29.50 -26.59 63.42
C TYR A 74 -30.73 -25.71 63.61
N LEU A 75 -31.22 -25.07 62.54
CA LEU A 75 -32.44 -24.27 62.58
C LEU A 75 -33.66 -25.09 63.01
N THR A 76 -33.81 -26.30 62.45
CA THR A 76 -34.90 -27.21 62.84
C THR A 76 -34.77 -27.69 64.30
N LYS A 77 -33.54 -27.92 64.80
CA LYS A 77 -33.29 -28.24 66.22
C LYS A 77 -33.67 -27.08 67.14
N ILE A 78 -33.34 -25.84 66.76
CA ILE A 78 -33.71 -24.63 67.52
C ILE A 78 -35.23 -24.49 67.60
N GLU A 79 -35.94 -24.59 66.46
CA GLU A 79 -37.41 -24.52 66.44
C GLU A 79 -38.08 -25.57 67.33
N ASN A 80 -37.54 -26.80 67.33
CA ASN A 80 -38.04 -27.89 68.16
C ASN A 80 -37.79 -27.66 69.66
N LEU A 81 -36.65 -27.06 70.02
CA LEU A 81 -36.36 -26.69 71.41
C LEU A 81 -37.25 -25.54 71.88
N ASP A 82 -37.50 -24.53 71.04
CA ASP A 82 -38.41 -23.42 71.34
C ASP A 82 -39.84 -23.90 71.57
N LYS A 83 -40.32 -24.88 70.78
CA LYS A 83 -41.63 -25.53 71.01
C LYS A 83 -41.68 -26.24 72.36
N LYS A 84 -40.67 -27.06 72.69
CA LYS A 84 -40.57 -27.76 73.99
C LYS A 84 -40.51 -26.79 75.17
N LEU A 85 -39.79 -25.68 75.03
CA LEU A 85 -39.69 -24.67 76.08
C LEU A 85 -41.06 -24.01 76.33
N LYS A 86 -41.78 -23.64 75.26
CA LYS A 86 -43.15 -23.13 75.33
C LYS A 86 -44.09 -24.11 76.03
N ASP A 87 -44.04 -25.39 75.67
CA ASP A 87 -44.90 -26.42 76.29
C ASP A 87 -44.59 -26.63 77.79
N SER A 88 -43.32 -26.48 78.20
CA SER A 88 -42.91 -26.63 79.60
C SER A 88 -43.34 -25.46 80.51
N LEU A 89 -43.49 -24.25 79.93
CA LEU A 89 -43.88 -23.05 80.66
C LEU A 89 -45.38 -23.01 80.98
N PHE A 90 -46.23 -23.68 80.19
CA PHE A 90 -47.69 -23.69 80.40
C PHE A 90 -48.20 -24.74 81.41
N ASN A 91 -47.35 -25.66 81.91
CA ASN A 91 -47.79 -26.85 82.67
C ASN A 91 -47.35 -26.93 84.16
N LYS A 92 -46.90 -25.84 84.81
CA LYS A 92 -46.57 -25.86 86.25
C LYS A 92 -47.71 -25.33 87.13
N LYS A 93 -48.44 -26.24 87.80
CA LYS A 93 -49.38 -25.93 88.90
C LYS A 93 -48.64 -25.79 90.26
N PRO A 94 -49.01 -24.83 91.12
CA PRO A 94 -48.39 -24.63 92.44
C PRO A 94 -48.95 -25.59 93.51
N PRO A 95 -48.13 -26.00 94.52
CA PRO A 95 -48.57 -26.90 95.59
C PRO A 95 -49.28 -26.14 96.72
N THR A 96 -50.33 -26.76 97.28
CA THR A 96 -51.14 -26.27 98.39
C THR A 96 -50.66 -26.83 99.75
N PRO A 97 -50.54 -26.03 100.81
CA PRO A 97 -50.30 -26.52 102.16
C PRO A 97 -51.61 -26.59 102.99
N LYS A 98 -51.78 -27.69 103.74
CA LYS A 98 -52.86 -27.87 104.75
C LYS A 98 -52.30 -27.68 106.17
N PRO A 99 -53.02 -27.03 107.11
CA PRO A 99 -52.69 -27.03 108.53
C PRO A 99 -53.59 -27.98 109.35
N SER A 100 -53.05 -28.59 110.40
CA SER A 100 -53.81 -29.34 111.41
C SER A 100 -53.34 -28.99 112.83
N SER A 101 -54.32 -28.90 113.73
CA SER A 101 -54.34 -28.37 115.10
C SER A 101 -53.52 -29.12 116.18
N PRO A 102 -53.23 -28.50 117.34
CA PRO A 102 -52.51 -29.11 118.46
C PRO A 102 -53.43 -29.62 119.59
N VAL A 103 -53.02 -30.69 120.30
CA VAL A 103 -53.60 -31.16 121.58
C VAL A 103 -52.47 -31.64 122.52
N ASN A 104 -52.73 -31.52 123.82
CA ASN A 104 -51.83 -31.34 124.95
C ASN A 104 -51.16 -32.59 125.58
N THR A 105 -49.95 -32.34 126.10
CA THR A 105 -49.32 -32.73 127.38
C THR A 105 -48.98 -34.19 127.75
N SER A 106 -47.70 -34.34 128.09
CA SER A 106 -47.05 -35.26 129.06
C SER A 106 -46.92 -36.76 128.75
N SER A 107 -47.32 -37.23 127.57
CA SER A 107 -46.60 -38.28 126.80
C SER A 107 -46.02 -37.74 125.48
N SER A 108 -46.29 -36.45 125.23
CA SER A 108 -45.98 -35.65 124.04
C SER A 108 -44.49 -35.46 123.79
N LEU A 109 -43.69 -35.29 124.84
CA LEU A 109 -42.25 -35.01 124.69
C LEU A 109 -41.52 -36.17 124.01
N THR A 110 -41.85 -37.42 124.32
CA THR A 110 -41.20 -38.58 123.71
C THR A 110 -41.56 -38.74 122.23
N ILE A 111 -42.82 -38.48 121.86
CA ILE A 111 -43.30 -38.53 120.47
C ILE A 111 -42.74 -37.35 119.67
N GLU A 112 -42.68 -36.15 120.26
CA GLU A 112 -42.12 -34.95 119.66
C GLU A 112 -40.59 -35.06 119.48
N ILE A 113 -39.87 -35.60 120.48
CA ILE A 113 -38.43 -35.93 120.36
C ILE A 113 -38.21 -36.96 119.24
N THR A 114 -39.06 -37.99 119.13
CA THR A 114 -38.96 -39.00 118.06
C THR A 114 -39.25 -38.39 116.68
N SER A 115 -40.24 -37.49 116.58
CA SER A 115 -40.58 -36.75 115.35
C SER A 115 -39.45 -35.80 114.92
N LEU A 116 -38.88 -35.04 115.87
CA LEU A 116 -37.74 -34.15 115.63
C LEU A 116 -36.48 -34.92 115.23
N ASN A 117 -36.21 -36.07 115.87
CA ASN A 117 -35.10 -36.93 115.46
C ASN A 117 -35.28 -37.45 114.03
N ARG A 118 -36.49 -37.85 113.65
CA ARG A 118 -36.79 -38.25 112.26
C ARG A 118 -36.61 -37.10 111.27
N GLN A 119 -36.99 -35.88 111.63
CA GLN A 119 -36.75 -34.69 110.81
C GLN A 119 -35.25 -34.37 110.69
N LEU A 120 -34.50 -34.49 111.78
CA LEU A 120 -33.04 -34.34 111.77
C LEU A 120 -32.37 -35.37 110.86
N ASP A 121 -32.83 -36.62 110.87
CA ASP A 121 -32.29 -37.66 109.99
C ASP A 121 -32.64 -37.39 108.51
N LEU A 122 -33.83 -36.87 108.20
CA LEU A 122 -34.17 -36.42 106.85
C LEU A 122 -33.28 -35.26 106.39
N ILE A 123 -33.09 -34.24 107.22
CA ILE A 123 -32.21 -33.10 106.91
C ILE A 123 -30.75 -33.54 106.74
N LYS A 124 -30.27 -34.50 107.55
CA LYS A 124 -28.93 -35.08 107.39
C LYS A 124 -28.81 -35.83 106.07
N ASN A 125 -29.82 -36.62 105.69
CA ASN A 125 -29.84 -37.33 104.42
C ASN A 125 -29.89 -36.36 103.23
N GLU A 126 -30.71 -35.31 103.28
CA GLU A 126 -30.76 -34.26 102.26
C GLU A 126 -29.42 -33.53 102.14
N ASN A 127 -28.80 -33.15 103.26
CA ASN A 127 -27.45 -32.57 103.26
C ASN A 127 -26.42 -33.50 102.63
N GLN A 128 -26.51 -34.81 102.89
CA GLN A 128 -25.61 -35.78 102.29
C GLN A 128 -25.80 -35.84 100.77
N VAL A 129 -27.04 -35.84 100.28
CA VAL A 129 -27.35 -35.79 98.84
C VAL A 129 -26.82 -34.49 98.22
N TYR A 130 -26.99 -33.34 98.87
CA TYR A 130 -26.46 -32.08 98.37
C TYR A 130 -24.93 -32.06 98.31
N LYS A 131 -24.24 -32.65 99.30
CA LYS A 131 -22.78 -32.80 99.28
C LYS A 131 -22.30 -33.65 98.11
N VAL A 132 -22.96 -34.77 97.84
CA VAL A 132 -22.63 -35.63 96.69
C VAL A 132 -22.86 -34.87 95.37
N ARG A 133 -24.00 -34.20 95.22
CA ARG A 133 -24.31 -33.41 94.02
C ARG A 133 -23.32 -32.26 93.79
N LEU A 134 -22.90 -31.57 94.86
CA LEU A 134 -21.87 -30.53 94.77
C LEU A 134 -20.53 -31.11 94.31
N ALA A 135 -20.11 -32.26 94.85
CA ALA A 135 -18.90 -32.93 94.42
C ALA A 135 -18.95 -33.36 92.94
N GLU A 136 -20.09 -33.87 92.47
CA GLU A 136 -20.31 -34.19 91.05
C GLU A 136 -20.23 -32.93 90.16
N GLN A 137 -20.83 -31.82 90.60
CA GLN A 137 -20.75 -30.54 89.88
C GLN A 137 -19.32 -30.00 89.83
N ASP A 138 -18.55 -30.12 90.91
CA ASP A 138 -17.14 -29.72 90.94
C ASP A 138 -16.28 -30.55 89.99
N GLU A 139 -16.52 -31.86 89.90
CA GLU A 139 -15.84 -32.70 88.90
C GLU A 139 -16.23 -32.32 87.47
N LEU A 140 -17.52 -32.02 87.21
CA LEU A 140 -17.96 -31.52 85.90
C LEU A 140 -17.31 -30.17 85.55
N ILE A 141 -17.17 -29.25 86.51
CA ILE A 141 -16.48 -27.97 86.29
C ILE A 141 -15.00 -28.22 85.98
N LYS A 142 -14.35 -29.17 86.68
CA LYS A 142 -12.95 -29.52 86.40
C LYS A 142 -12.78 -30.14 85.02
N THR A 143 -13.67 -31.04 84.58
CA THR A 143 -13.59 -31.62 83.23
C THR A 143 -13.81 -30.55 82.17
N LEU A 144 -14.84 -29.71 82.31
CA LEU A 144 -15.09 -28.60 81.36
C LEU A 144 -13.92 -27.61 81.28
N ARG A 145 -13.24 -27.30 82.40
CA ARG A 145 -12.04 -26.46 82.39
C ARG A 145 -10.88 -27.11 81.66
N ARG A 146 -10.69 -28.42 81.80
CA ARG A 146 -9.67 -29.17 81.05
C ARG A 146 -9.98 -29.17 79.56
N ASP A 147 -11.24 -29.41 79.20
CA ASP A 147 -11.69 -29.40 77.81
C ASP A 147 -11.52 -28.03 77.17
N LEU A 148 -11.87 -26.95 77.88
CA LEU A 148 -11.64 -25.58 77.43
C LEU A 148 -10.16 -25.30 77.22
N THR A 149 -9.30 -25.70 78.17
CA THR A 149 -7.84 -25.53 78.04
C THR A 149 -7.29 -26.31 76.85
N GLY A 150 -7.75 -27.54 76.64
CA GLY A 150 -7.37 -28.36 75.49
C GLY A 150 -7.86 -27.78 74.15
N ALA A 151 -9.08 -27.23 74.10
CA ALA A 151 -9.59 -26.53 72.93
C ALA A 151 -8.80 -25.24 72.64
N SER A 152 -8.47 -24.45 73.67
CA SER A 152 -7.64 -23.25 73.54
C SER A 152 -6.23 -23.57 73.03
N ALA A 153 -5.60 -24.65 73.52
CA ALA A 153 -4.29 -25.10 73.02
C ALA A 153 -4.35 -25.47 71.53
N LYS A 154 -5.34 -26.28 71.12
CA LYS A 154 -5.54 -26.64 69.70
C LYS A 154 -5.78 -25.42 68.81
N LEU A 155 -6.56 -24.45 69.28
CA LEU A 155 -6.79 -23.20 68.54
C LEU A 155 -5.50 -22.39 68.42
N SER A 156 -4.66 -22.36 69.46
CA SER A 156 -3.35 -21.71 69.43
C SER A 156 -2.42 -22.35 68.41
N ASP A 157 -2.38 -23.69 68.35
CA ASP A 157 -1.55 -24.43 67.39
C ASP A 157 -2.02 -24.16 65.95
N ILE A 158 -3.33 -24.25 65.69
CA ILE A 158 -3.90 -23.94 64.37
C ILE A 158 -3.61 -22.49 63.97
N HIS A 159 -3.73 -21.55 64.91
CA HIS A 159 -3.43 -20.14 64.66
C HIS A 159 -1.95 -19.92 64.31
N GLY A 160 -1.03 -20.59 65.02
CA GLY A 160 0.39 -20.59 64.70
C GLY A 160 0.68 -21.15 63.31
N GLU A 161 0.14 -22.34 63.00
CA GLU A 161 0.34 -22.97 61.69
C GLU A 161 -0.23 -22.14 60.52
N MET A 162 -1.40 -21.51 60.72
CA MET A 162 -1.99 -20.62 59.72
C MET A 162 -1.12 -19.40 59.47
N THR A 163 -0.58 -18.81 60.54
CA THR A 163 0.34 -17.67 60.46
C THR A 163 1.63 -18.05 59.73
N ASP A 164 2.20 -19.22 60.04
CA ASP A 164 3.41 -19.72 59.38
C ASP A 164 3.20 -20.06 57.91
N LYS A 165 2.02 -20.57 57.53
CA LYS A 165 1.64 -20.77 56.12
C LYS A 165 1.58 -19.44 55.38
N GLN A 166 0.89 -18.44 55.95
CA GLN A 166 0.81 -17.10 55.37
C GLN A 166 2.19 -16.44 55.22
N LYS A 167 3.06 -16.60 56.23
CA LYS A 167 4.44 -16.09 56.17
C LYS A 167 5.23 -16.73 55.03
N ARG A 168 5.16 -18.04 54.87
CA ARG A 168 5.85 -18.77 53.78
C ARG A 168 5.33 -18.38 52.40
N GLU A 169 4.01 -18.21 52.25
CA GLU A 169 3.42 -17.73 51.00
C GLU A 169 3.88 -16.31 50.66
N LEU A 170 3.91 -15.41 51.65
CA LEU A 170 4.44 -14.05 51.46
C LEU A 170 5.92 -14.05 51.06
N GLU A 171 6.75 -14.91 51.67
CA GLU A 171 8.16 -15.04 51.30
C GLU A 171 8.33 -15.56 49.87
N ARG A 172 7.55 -16.58 49.47
CA ARG A 172 7.52 -17.08 48.09
C ARG A 172 7.10 -15.99 47.10
N ASN A 173 6.04 -15.24 47.42
CA ASN A 173 5.56 -14.16 46.57
C ASN A 173 6.59 -13.03 46.45
N LYS A 174 7.29 -12.69 47.54
CA LYS A 174 8.38 -11.71 47.49
C LYS A 174 9.50 -12.15 46.54
N LEU A 175 9.93 -13.41 46.61
CA LEU A 175 10.94 -13.95 45.70
C LEU A 175 10.48 -13.91 44.24
N LEU A 176 9.23 -14.30 43.98
CA LEU A 176 8.64 -14.25 42.64
C LEU A 176 8.61 -12.82 42.07
N VAL A 177 8.23 -11.83 42.88
CA VAL A 177 8.21 -10.42 42.46
C VAL A 177 9.62 -9.93 42.13
N VAL A 178 10.64 -10.31 42.92
CA VAL A 178 12.03 -9.95 42.64
C VAL A 178 12.51 -10.58 41.32
N GLU A 179 12.17 -11.84 41.07
CA GLU A 179 12.51 -12.53 39.82
C GLU A 179 11.83 -11.88 38.61
N GLN A 180 10.52 -11.61 38.70
CA GLN A 180 9.78 -10.90 37.66
C GLN A 180 10.34 -9.50 37.40
N GLN A 181 10.76 -8.79 38.44
CA GLN A 181 11.37 -7.48 38.30
C GLN A 181 12.72 -7.55 37.56
N ARG A 182 13.51 -8.60 37.81
CA ARG A 182 14.75 -8.86 37.08
C ARG A 182 14.46 -9.14 35.60
N GLU A 183 13.52 -10.03 35.31
CA GLU A 183 13.11 -10.35 33.93
C GLU A 183 12.60 -9.12 33.18
N LEU A 184 11.79 -8.27 33.84
CA LEU A 184 11.34 -7.00 33.26
C LEU A 184 12.50 -6.05 32.97
N SER A 185 13.51 -6.00 33.84
CA SER A 185 14.72 -5.21 33.61
C SER A 185 15.50 -5.72 32.40
N ASP A 186 15.70 -7.03 32.29
CA ASP A 186 16.40 -7.66 31.18
C ASP A 186 15.66 -7.44 29.85
N ASN A 187 14.34 -7.61 29.86
CA ASN A 187 13.49 -7.35 28.71
C ASN A 187 13.53 -5.87 28.28
N ARG A 188 13.53 -4.92 29.23
CA ARG A 188 13.71 -3.49 28.92
C ARG A 188 15.07 -3.21 28.29
N ALA A 189 16.13 -3.84 28.78
CA ALA A 189 17.46 -3.70 28.19
C ALA A 189 17.53 -4.27 26.76
N GLN A 190 16.90 -5.43 26.52
CA GLN A 190 16.79 -6.01 25.18
C GLN A 190 16.00 -5.10 24.22
N MET A 191 14.89 -4.52 24.67
CA MET A 191 14.10 -3.58 23.88
C MET A 191 14.88 -2.31 23.54
N ALA A 192 15.67 -1.77 24.48
CA ALA A 192 16.55 -0.64 24.21
C ALA A 192 17.58 -0.98 23.11
N LYS A 193 18.19 -2.16 23.18
CA LYS A 193 19.14 -2.64 22.16
C LYS A 193 18.48 -2.82 20.79
N LEU A 194 17.28 -3.39 20.73
CA LEU A 194 16.52 -3.52 19.49
C LEU A 194 16.14 -2.16 18.91
N SER A 195 15.74 -1.21 19.75
CA SER A 195 15.44 0.17 19.34
C SER A 195 16.66 0.84 18.70
N GLU A 196 17.85 0.69 19.31
CA GLU A 196 19.09 1.23 18.74
C GLU A 196 19.44 0.61 17.37
N ILE A 197 19.21 -0.70 17.21
CA ILE A 197 19.40 -1.39 15.92
C ILE A 197 18.44 -0.85 14.86
N VAL A 198 17.16 -0.68 15.21
CA VAL A 198 16.14 -0.13 14.31
C VAL A 198 16.49 1.31 13.90
N ASP A 199 16.92 2.14 14.85
CA ASP A 199 17.37 3.51 14.57
C ASP A 199 18.56 3.52 13.60
N LYS A 200 19.53 2.63 13.81
CA LYS A 200 20.70 2.49 12.92
C LYS A 200 20.27 2.05 11.52
N GLN A 201 19.39 1.06 11.41
CA GLN A 201 18.87 0.58 10.12
C GLN A 201 18.07 1.65 9.39
N THR A 202 17.26 2.43 10.12
CA THR A 202 16.48 3.54 9.55
C THR A 202 17.41 4.59 8.95
N ARG A 203 18.46 5.00 9.68
CA ARG A 203 19.48 5.92 9.17
C ARG A 203 20.19 5.39 7.93
N GLN A 204 20.52 4.09 7.89
CA GLN A 204 21.13 3.46 6.73
C GLN A 204 20.19 3.44 5.51
N LEU A 205 18.91 3.14 5.72
CA LEU A 205 17.90 3.19 4.66
C LEU A 205 17.72 4.61 4.11
N ASP A 206 17.68 5.62 4.98
CA ASP A 206 17.60 7.01 4.56
C ASP A 206 18.83 7.44 3.74
N ALA A 207 20.03 7.05 4.18
CA ALA A 207 21.27 7.32 3.43
C ALA A 207 21.25 6.67 2.04
N LEU A 208 20.88 5.38 1.96
CA LEU A 208 20.75 4.67 0.68
C LEU A 208 19.68 5.29 -0.22
N ARG A 209 18.58 5.78 0.35
CA ARG A 209 17.51 6.45 -0.40
C ARG A 209 17.98 7.77 -0.99
N VAL A 210 18.78 8.55 -0.25
CA VAL A 210 19.41 9.77 -0.75
C VAL A 210 20.37 9.46 -1.90
N GLU A 211 21.21 8.44 -1.75
CA GLU A 211 22.15 8.02 -2.78
C GLU A 211 21.44 7.50 -4.04
N LEU A 212 20.37 6.71 -3.87
CA LEU A 212 19.52 6.26 -4.96
C LEU A 212 18.88 7.43 -5.72
N ASN A 213 18.36 8.43 -5.00
CA ASN A 213 17.78 9.63 -5.62
C ASN A 213 18.84 10.43 -6.40
N LYS A 214 20.07 10.55 -5.85
CA LYS A 214 21.19 11.18 -6.54
C LYS A 214 21.53 10.41 -7.82
N SER A 215 21.63 9.08 -7.77
CA SER A 215 21.88 8.24 -8.95
C SER A 215 20.76 8.38 -9.99
N LYS A 216 19.48 8.39 -9.58
CA LYS A 216 18.35 8.60 -10.49
C LYS A 216 18.44 9.95 -11.20
N SER A 217 18.75 11.02 -10.47
CA SER A 217 18.93 12.35 -11.06
C SER A 217 20.07 12.42 -12.07
N LEU A 218 21.16 11.67 -11.85
CA LEU A 218 22.27 11.57 -12.80
C LEU A 218 21.84 10.81 -14.06
N VAL A 219 21.13 9.70 -13.90
CA VAL A 219 20.60 8.93 -15.03
C VAL A 219 19.65 9.78 -15.88
N GLU A 220 18.76 10.56 -15.27
CA GLU A 220 17.88 11.48 -15.99
C GLU A 220 18.67 12.53 -16.78
N LYS A 221 19.72 13.12 -16.20
CA LYS A 221 20.60 14.06 -16.90
C LYS A 221 21.29 13.41 -18.10
N TYR A 222 21.86 12.21 -17.94
CA TYR A 222 22.50 11.51 -19.04
C TYR A 222 21.50 11.10 -20.13
N LYS A 223 20.26 10.74 -19.75
CA LYS A 223 19.19 10.45 -20.70
C LYS A 223 18.85 11.69 -21.53
N HIS A 224 18.64 12.84 -20.89
CA HIS A 224 18.41 14.10 -21.61
C HIS A 224 19.55 14.46 -22.57
N MET A 225 20.81 14.37 -22.12
CA MET A 225 21.96 14.59 -22.99
C MET A 225 22.02 13.61 -24.17
N SER A 226 21.66 12.34 -23.94
CA SER A 226 21.59 11.33 -24.99
C SER A 226 20.49 11.64 -26.01
N ASP A 227 19.33 12.10 -25.54
CA ASP A 227 18.19 12.48 -26.40
C ASP A 227 18.54 13.72 -27.24
N GLU A 228 19.17 14.73 -26.65
CA GLU A 228 19.69 15.93 -27.35
C GLU A 228 20.76 15.57 -28.39
N ASN A 229 21.71 14.70 -28.06
CA ASN A 229 22.70 14.23 -29.02
C ASN A 229 22.05 13.41 -30.15
N GLY A 230 20.99 12.65 -29.83
CA GLY A 230 20.20 11.92 -30.81
C GLY A 230 19.51 12.83 -31.82
N THR A 231 18.88 13.91 -31.37
CA THR A 231 18.24 14.90 -32.25
C THR A 231 19.26 15.63 -33.12
N LEU A 232 20.40 16.04 -32.55
CA LEU A 232 21.52 16.63 -33.29
C LEU A 232 22.07 15.68 -34.36
N ALA A 233 22.21 14.39 -34.06
CA ALA A 233 22.66 13.39 -35.03
C ALA A 233 21.67 13.23 -36.20
N VAL A 234 20.37 13.24 -35.93
CA VAL A 234 19.32 13.21 -36.97
C VAL A 234 19.38 14.47 -37.84
N GLU A 235 19.53 15.65 -37.23
CA GLU A 235 19.63 16.91 -37.96
C GLU A 235 20.88 16.96 -38.86
N LEU A 236 22.03 16.54 -38.34
CA LEU A 236 23.27 16.45 -39.11
C LEU A 236 23.14 15.46 -40.27
N LYS A 237 22.47 14.33 -40.06
CA LYS A 237 22.23 13.34 -41.11
C LYS A 237 21.32 13.90 -42.21
N SER A 238 20.24 14.60 -41.84
CA SER A 238 19.38 15.30 -42.79
C SER A 238 20.15 16.35 -43.63
N LYS A 239 21.06 17.11 -43.00
CA LYS A 239 21.91 18.08 -43.71
C LYS A 239 22.87 17.37 -44.68
N LEU A 240 23.44 16.24 -44.27
CA LEU A 240 24.31 15.43 -45.13
C LEU A 240 23.53 14.89 -46.35
N ASP A 241 22.37 14.27 -46.14
CA ASP A 241 21.53 13.72 -47.21
C ASP A 241 21.09 14.81 -48.23
N ASN A 242 20.84 16.04 -47.74
CA ASN A 242 20.54 17.18 -48.61
C ASN A 242 21.76 17.60 -49.45
N VAL A 243 22.96 17.67 -48.86
CA VAL A 243 24.20 17.98 -49.59
C VAL A 243 24.51 16.89 -50.62
N GLU A 244 24.34 15.62 -50.28
CA GLU A 244 24.50 14.50 -51.22
C GLU A 244 23.51 14.59 -52.38
N SER A 245 22.25 14.95 -52.10
CA SER A 245 21.23 15.17 -53.14
C SER A 245 21.57 16.36 -54.06
N GLN A 246 22.10 17.45 -53.50
CA GLN A 246 22.56 18.60 -54.28
C GLN A 246 23.75 18.23 -55.17
N LEU A 247 24.73 17.49 -54.64
CA LEU A 247 25.87 17.01 -55.43
C LEU A 247 25.43 16.12 -56.59
N ALA A 248 24.48 15.21 -56.37
CA ALA A 248 23.91 14.37 -57.43
C ALA A 248 23.23 15.21 -58.53
N GLN A 249 22.47 16.25 -58.15
CA GLN A 249 21.88 17.19 -59.12
C GLN A 249 22.95 17.94 -59.93
N PHE A 250 24.02 18.41 -59.28
CA PHE A 250 25.14 19.07 -59.98
C PHE A 250 25.84 18.12 -60.96
N GLU A 251 26.03 16.85 -60.61
CA GLU A 251 26.61 15.85 -61.52
C GLU A 251 25.71 15.61 -62.74
N ASP A 252 24.39 15.56 -62.57
CA ASP A 252 23.45 15.36 -63.67
C ASP A 252 23.38 16.58 -64.60
N ILE A 253 23.43 17.80 -64.06
CA ILE A 253 23.58 19.04 -64.84
C ILE A 253 24.88 18.98 -65.65
N LYS A 254 26.00 18.63 -65.01
CA LYS A 254 27.31 18.52 -65.68
C LYS A 254 27.32 17.46 -66.78
N LYS A 255 26.63 16.33 -66.59
CA LYS A 255 26.44 15.32 -67.64
C LYS A 255 25.60 15.85 -68.81
N HIS A 256 24.56 16.62 -68.53
CA HIS A 256 23.75 17.27 -69.57
C HIS A 256 24.56 18.31 -70.36
N GLU A 257 25.34 19.15 -69.68
CA GLU A 257 26.26 20.08 -70.35
C GLU A 257 27.30 19.33 -71.20
N GLY A 258 27.84 18.22 -70.70
CA GLY A 258 28.72 17.33 -71.46
C GLY A 258 28.07 16.76 -72.72
N LYS A 259 26.78 16.40 -72.66
CA LYS A 259 26.02 15.94 -73.84
C LYS A 259 25.81 17.08 -74.84
N ILE A 260 25.36 18.24 -74.39
CA ILE A 260 25.13 19.42 -75.24
C ILE A 260 26.43 19.85 -75.93
N THR A 261 27.55 19.88 -75.21
CA THR A 261 28.86 20.23 -75.80
C THR A 261 29.32 19.21 -76.83
N ASN A 262 29.10 17.91 -76.59
CA ASN A 262 29.39 16.87 -77.57
C ASN A 262 28.49 16.97 -78.82
N GLU A 263 27.20 17.23 -78.64
CA GLU A 263 26.24 17.45 -79.74
C GLU A 263 26.60 18.68 -80.57
N LEU A 264 26.91 19.81 -79.94
CA LEU A 264 27.37 21.03 -80.63
C LEU A 264 28.69 20.80 -81.38
N THR A 265 29.61 20.02 -80.81
CA THR A 265 30.87 19.67 -81.47
C THR A 265 30.62 18.79 -82.71
N ALA A 266 29.71 17.82 -82.62
CA ALA A 266 29.32 16.96 -83.73
C ALA A 266 28.64 17.74 -84.86
N VAL A 267 27.70 18.64 -84.54
CA VAL A 267 27.06 19.53 -85.52
C VAL A 267 28.10 20.46 -86.17
N GLY A 268 29.01 21.03 -85.38
CA GLY A 268 30.11 21.84 -85.89
C GLY A 268 31.02 21.09 -86.87
N ALA A 269 31.27 19.80 -86.63
CA ALA A 269 32.01 18.94 -87.55
C ALA A 269 31.22 18.64 -88.83
N GLN A 270 29.91 18.36 -88.74
CA GLN A 270 29.03 18.17 -89.89
C GLN A 270 28.95 19.42 -90.78
N CYS A 271 28.77 20.61 -90.19
CA CYS A 271 28.71 21.86 -90.95
C CYS A 271 30.02 22.17 -91.71
N LYS A 272 31.18 21.72 -91.21
CA LYS A 272 32.45 21.81 -91.95
C LYS A 272 32.48 20.83 -93.13
N GLY A 273 32.05 19.58 -92.92
CA GLY A 273 32.00 18.56 -93.97
C GLY A 273 31.04 18.92 -95.11
N GLU A 274 29.83 19.37 -94.79
CA GLU A 274 28.81 19.70 -95.80
C GLU A 274 29.18 20.90 -96.67
N ARG A 275 29.87 21.91 -96.13
CA ARG A 275 30.38 23.03 -96.96
C ARG A 275 31.39 22.55 -97.98
N HIS A 276 32.29 21.64 -97.61
CA HIS A 276 33.25 21.07 -98.54
C HIS A 276 32.55 20.24 -99.62
N GLU A 277 31.58 19.41 -99.25
CA GLU A 277 30.82 18.61 -100.19
C GLU A 277 30.02 19.49 -101.18
N GLN A 278 29.35 20.54 -100.69
CA GLN A 278 28.63 21.50 -101.53
C GLN A 278 29.58 22.26 -102.49
N VAL A 279 30.78 22.61 -102.04
CA VAL A 279 31.79 23.26 -102.89
C VAL A 279 32.30 22.29 -103.97
N ILE A 280 32.57 21.03 -103.62
CA ILE A 280 32.98 19.98 -104.56
C ILE A 280 31.89 19.72 -105.60
N GLN A 281 30.62 19.67 -105.17
CA GLN A 281 29.50 19.46 -106.07
C GLN A 281 29.33 20.63 -107.06
N ARG A 282 29.39 21.88 -106.58
CA ARG A 282 29.39 23.06 -107.48
C ARG A 282 30.57 23.08 -108.44
N GLN A 283 31.75 22.66 -107.99
CA GLN A 283 32.92 22.54 -108.86
C GLN A 283 32.73 21.47 -109.93
N ARG A 284 32.15 20.31 -109.57
CA ARG A 284 31.81 19.24 -110.53
C ARG A 284 30.77 19.70 -111.55
N GLU A 285 29.74 20.41 -111.11
CA GLU A 285 28.70 20.97 -111.96
C GLU A 285 29.26 22.02 -112.91
N ALA A 286 30.07 22.96 -112.41
CA ALA A 286 30.75 23.96 -113.24
C ALA A 286 31.70 23.32 -114.26
N LEU A 287 32.40 22.23 -113.87
CA LEU A 287 33.27 21.48 -114.77
C LEU A 287 32.46 20.76 -115.86
N ASN A 288 31.32 20.17 -115.52
CA ASN A 288 30.42 19.55 -116.48
C ASN A 288 29.80 20.58 -117.43
N GLU A 289 29.44 21.76 -116.92
CA GLU A 289 28.91 22.86 -117.71
C GLU A 289 29.97 23.42 -118.67
N LEU A 290 31.23 23.57 -118.22
CA LEU A 290 32.36 23.92 -119.08
C LEU A 290 32.61 22.86 -120.16
N ARG A 291 32.58 21.58 -119.80
CA ARG A 291 32.74 20.48 -120.76
C ARG A 291 31.59 20.46 -121.79
N GLN A 292 30.35 20.73 -121.39
CA GLN A 292 29.23 20.88 -122.31
C GLN A 292 29.36 22.12 -123.18
N ARG A 293 29.74 23.28 -122.63
CA ARG A 293 29.97 24.51 -123.41
C ARG A 293 31.09 24.33 -124.42
N VAL A 294 32.20 23.68 -124.06
CA VAL A 294 33.26 23.34 -125.00
C VAL A 294 32.74 22.40 -126.09
N LYS A 295 32.00 21.35 -125.74
CA LYS A 295 31.40 20.42 -126.70
C LYS A 295 30.43 21.11 -127.67
N ILE A 296 29.65 22.07 -127.18
CA ILE A 296 28.72 22.87 -127.99
C ILE A 296 29.50 23.85 -128.87
N LEU A 297 30.50 24.55 -128.33
CA LEU A 297 31.36 25.50 -129.07
C LEU A 297 32.23 24.82 -130.13
N GLU A 298 32.62 23.56 -129.92
CA GLU A 298 33.32 22.75 -130.93
C GLU A 298 32.38 22.27 -132.06
N GLN A 299 31.09 22.02 -131.77
CA GLN A 299 30.09 21.59 -132.76
C GLN A 299 29.44 22.74 -133.53
N SER A 300 29.59 23.99 -133.06
CA SER A 300 28.94 25.16 -133.68
C SER A 300 29.95 26.27 -133.96
N ARG A 301 30.71 26.08 -135.03
CA ARG A 301 31.46 27.16 -135.70
C ARG A 301 30.85 27.38 -137.09
N PRO A 302 30.02 28.42 -137.27
CA PRO A 302 30.45 29.54 -138.14
C PRO A 302 29.93 30.94 -137.76
N ALA A 303 30.64 31.94 -138.30
CA ALA A 303 30.33 33.34 -138.61
C ALA A 303 29.20 34.11 -137.85
N ILE A 304 29.65 34.93 -136.89
CA ILE A 304 29.37 36.37 -136.64
C ILE A 304 28.55 37.10 -137.76
N PRO A 305 27.75 38.17 -137.51
CA PRO A 305 26.88 38.53 -136.37
C PRO A 305 25.55 39.23 -136.77
N ASN A 306 24.76 39.59 -135.73
CA ASN A 306 24.02 40.84 -135.50
C ASN A 306 22.51 40.65 -135.29
N SER A 307 22.02 41.06 -134.11
CA SER A 307 21.10 42.20 -133.98
C SER A 307 20.50 42.28 -132.57
N GLU A 308 21.14 43.13 -131.76
CA GLU A 308 20.67 44.19 -130.83
C GLU A 308 19.20 44.31 -130.35
N VAL A 309 18.22 43.58 -130.89
CA VAL A 309 16.79 43.80 -130.57
C VAL A 309 16.32 42.99 -129.35
N GLN A 310 16.99 41.89 -128.99
CA GLN A 310 16.57 41.03 -127.88
C GLN A 310 16.96 41.57 -126.48
N MET A 311 17.91 42.50 -126.40
CA MET A 311 18.41 43.01 -125.10
C MET A 311 17.44 43.99 -124.44
N GLN A 312 16.53 44.62 -125.20
CA GLN A 312 15.64 45.66 -124.69
C GLN A 312 14.35 45.12 -124.03
N GLN A 313 13.92 43.88 -124.31
CA GLN A 313 12.73 43.30 -123.67
C GLN A 313 13.02 42.70 -122.28
N GLN A 314 14.27 42.32 -121.99
CA GLN A 314 14.63 41.65 -120.74
C GLN A 314 14.79 42.63 -119.55
N ILE A 315 15.07 43.91 -119.84
CA ILE A 315 15.30 44.94 -118.81
C ILE A 315 13.98 45.41 -118.15
N MET A 316 12.83 45.26 -118.82
CA MET A 316 11.54 45.72 -118.29
C MET A 316 10.92 44.72 -117.27
N LEU A 317 11.22 43.43 -117.42
CA LEU A 317 10.74 42.36 -116.51
C LEU A 317 11.46 42.35 -115.17
N LEU A 318 12.74 42.73 -115.14
CA LEU A 318 13.57 42.75 -113.92
C LEU A 318 13.27 43.93 -112.99
N LYS A 319 12.57 44.97 -113.46
CA LYS A 319 12.13 46.10 -112.62
C LYS A 319 10.84 45.82 -111.83
N LYS A 320 10.06 44.79 -112.20
CA LYS A 320 8.79 44.45 -111.52
C LYS A 320 8.97 43.54 -110.30
N GLN A 321 10.04 42.74 -110.26
CA GLN A 321 10.30 41.76 -109.18
C GLN A 321 11.00 42.36 -107.95
N LEU A 322 11.46 43.62 -108.02
CA LEU A 322 12.15 44.31 -106.93
C LEU A 322 11.21 45.00 -105.93
N ALA A 323 9.89 45.02 -106.19
CA ALA A 323 8.88 45.65 -105.34
C ALA A 323 8.22 44.68 -104.34
N GLU A 324 8.39 43.38 -104.51
CA GLU A 324 7.68 42.33 -103.74
C GLU A 324 8.48 41.85 -102.51
N VAL A 325 9.77 42.16 -102.44
CA VAL A 325 10.71 41.74 -101.38
C VAL A 325 10.72 42.68 -100.16
N ARG A 326 9.90 43.75 -100.14
CA ARG A 326 9.88 44.74 -99.03
C ARG A 326 8.69 44.65 -98.06
N ALA A 327 7.78 43.69 -98.20
CA ALA A 327 6.50 43.71 -97.46
C ALA A 327 6.26 42.58 -96.43
N SER A 328 7.26 41.74 -96.12
CA SER A 328 7.07 40.58 -95.23
C SER A 328 8.13 40.45 -94.12
N GLN A 329 8.40 41.56 -93.43
CA GLN A 329 9.03 41.59 -92.12
C GLN A 329 8.20 42.46 -91.18
N ALA A 330 7.37 41.85 -90.32
CA ALA A 330 7.05 42.30 -88.96
C ALA A 330 5.90 41.49 -88.34
N LEU A 331 6.07 41.11 -87.07
CA LEU A 331 5.09 40.68 -86.06
C LEU A 331 4.73 39.19 -86.03
N THR A 332 5.40 38.44 -85.14
CA THR A 332 4.77 37.90 -83.92
C THR A 332 5.86 37.50 -82.92
N GLU A 333 6.01 38.27 -81.84
CA GLU A 333 6.71 37.88 -80.61
C GLU A 333 5.70 37.61 -79.49
N ASP A 334 6.18 36.84 -78.52
CA ASP A 334 5.48 35.89 -77.67
C ASP A 334 4.80 36.44 -76.40
N ILE A 335 3.90 35.58 -75.92
CA ILE A 335 3.10 35.64 -74.71
C ILE A 335 3.93 35.21 -73.49
N VAL A 336 3.97 36.02 -72.42
CA VAL A 336 4.43 35.60 -71.08
C VAL A 336 3.25 35.58 -70.11
N LYS A 337 3.00 34.39 -69.54
CA LYS A 337 2.03 34.14 -68.47
C LYS A 337 2.72 34.12 -67.09
N GLN A 338 2.00 34.75 -66.17
CA GLN A 338 1.96 34.66 -64.70
C GLN A 338 2.51 33.39 -64.03
N ALA A 339 3.19 33.57 -62.89
CA ALA A 339 2.78 33.01 -61.59
C ALA A 339 3.78 33.41 -60.49
N ASN A 340 3.43 34.41 -59.66
CA ASN A 340 4.08 34.65 -58.36
C ASN A 340 3.15 35.50 -57.49
N MET A 341 2.14 34.90 -56.86
CA MET A 341 1.48 35.41 -55.64
C MET A 341 0.68 34.27 -55.01
N ALA A 342 1.18 33.65 -53.93
CA ALA A 342 0.37 33.05 -52.86
C ALA A 342 1.27 32.43 -51.79
N ARG A 343 1.36 33.08 -50.62
CA ARG A 343 1.27 32.44 -49.29
C ARG A 343 1.18 33.52 -48.23
N GLY A 344 -0.06 33.90 -47.92
CA GLY A 344 -0.40 34.67 -46.74
C GLY A 344 -0.38 33.78 -45.51
N ASN A 345 0.12 34.33 -44.40
CA ASN A 345 -0.08 33.83 -43.05
C ASN A 345 -1.57 33.96 -42.69
N ASP A 346 -2.21 32.83 -42.37
CA ASP A 346 -3.60 32.78 -41.90
C ASP A 346 -3.61 32.74 -40.37
N PRO A 347 -4.19 33.74 -39.65
CA PRO A 347 -4.24 33.78 -38.18
C PRO A 347 -5.15 32.73 -37.53
N SER A 348 -5.84 31.92 -38.34
CA SER A 348 -6.88 31.00 -37.86
C SER A 348 -6.33 29.72 -37.22
N PHE A 349 -5.09 29.32 -37.53
CA PHE A 349 -4.51 28.05 -37.04
C PHE A 349 -4.03 28.11 -35.58
N LEU A 350 -3.40 29.23 -35.16
CA LEU A 350 -2.92 29.42 -33.79
C LEU A 350 -4.07 29.52 -32.76
N VAL A 351 -5.19 30.15 -33.16
CA VAL A 351 -6.39 30.24 -32.30
C VAL A 351 -7.08 28.88 -32.15
N LEU A 352 -6.91 27.97 -33.12
CA LEU A 352 -7.45 26.63 -33.05
C LEU A 352 -6.64 25.76 -32.09
N GLU A 353 -5.30 25.82 -32.15
CA GLU A 353 -4.38 25.08 -31.26
C GLU A 353 -4.56 25.47 -29.79
N GLU A 354 -4.66 26.78 -29.48
CA GLU A 354 -4.89 27.25 -28.10
C GLU A 354 -6.27 26.83 -27.55
N LYS A 355 -7.31 26.83 -28.40
CA LYS A 355 -8.65 26.36 -28.00
C LYS A 355 -8.71 24.86 -27.78
N THR A 356 -8.01 24.06 -28.60
CA THR A 356 -7.89 22.62 -28.38
C THR A 356 -7.10 22.29 -27.11
N ALA A 357 -6.01 23.00 -26.83
CA ALA A 357 -5.25 22.80 -25.59
C ALA A 357 -6.07 23.17 -24.33
N HIS A 358 -6.85 24.25 -24.38
CA HIS A 358 -7.75 24.61 -23.28
C HIS A 358 -8.89 23.60 -23.08
N PHE A 359 -9.43 23.03 -24.15
CA PHE A 359 -10.44 21.99 -24.07
C PHE A 359 -9.87 20.68 -23.50
N GLU A 360 -8.68 20.27 -23.94
CA GLU A 360 -7.99 19.07 -23.44
C GLU A 360 -7.63 19.19 -21.95
N THR A 361 -7.15 20.37 -21.52
CA THR A 361 -6.87 20.61 -20.11
C THR A 361 -8.14 20.62 -19.25
N GLN A 362 -9.24 21.21 -19.73
CA GLN A 362 -10.52 21.19 -19.03
C GLN A 362 -11.07 19.76 -18.89
N THR A 363 -11.04 18.98 -19.97
CA THR A 363 -11.50 17.58 -19.94
C THR A 363 -10.63 16.70 -19.03
N ALA A 364 -9.31 16.91 -19.00
CA ALA A 364 -8.42 16.21 -18.07
C ALA A 364 -8.75 16.52 -16.60
N LEU A 365 -9.08 17.78 -16.28
CA LEU A 365 -9.48 18.18 -14.93
C LEU A 365 -10.85 17.59 -14.54
N ASP A 366 -11.82 17.57 -15.46
CA ASP A 366 -13.14 17.00 -15.21
C ASP A 366 -13.04 15.48 -14.95
N VAL A 367 -12.25 14.75 -15.74
CA VAL A 367 -11.99 13.31 -15.55
C VAL A 367 -11.24 13.04 -14.24
N SER A 368 -10.28 13.89 -13.87
CA SER A 368 -9.58 13.80 -12.59
C SER A 368 -10.53 14.02 -11.41
N GLU A 369 -11.44 14.99 -11.52
CA GLU A 369 -12.45 15.25 -10.49
C GLU A 369 -13.43 14.07 -10.37
N GLU A 370 -13.92 13.54 -11.48
CA GLU A 370 -14.81 12.38 -11.49
C GLU A 370 -14.16 11.15 -10.84
N SER A 371 -12.89 10.90 -11.13
CA SER A 371 -12.11 9.83 -10.52
C SER A 371 -11.97 10.01 -9.00
N TYR A 372 -11.69 11.22 -8.55
CA TYR A 372 -11.62 11.57 -7.12
C TYR A 372 -12.96 11.37 -6.40
N LEU A 373 -14.06 11.83 -7.00
CA LEU A 373 -15.40 11.68 -6.43
C LEU A 373 -15.83 10.21 -6.38
N THR A 374 -15.48 9.42 -7.40
CA THR A 374 -15.74 7.98 -7.42
C THR A 374 -14.98 7.26 -6.30
N LEU A 375 -13.69 7.61 -6.10
CA LEU A 375 -12.89 7.09 -4.99
C LEU A 375 -13.47 7.46 -3.62
N LEU A 376 -13.93 8.70 -3.43
CA LEU A 376 -14.56 9.10 -2.18
C LEU A 376 -15.87 8.34 -1.92
N ARG A 377 -16.70 8.13 -2.93
CA ARG A 377 -17.94 7.36 -2.80
C ARG A 377 -17.66 5.89 -2.44
N THR A 378 -16.66 5.27 -3.06
CA THR A 378 -16.29 3.88 -2.73
C THR A 378 -15.74 3.76 -1.32
N ILE A 379 -14.87 4.68 -0.89
CA ILE A 379 -14.37 4.72 0.49
C ILE A 379 -15.51 4.97 1.48
N SER A 380 -16.41 5.89 1.18
CA SER A 380 -17.60 6.19 1.99
C SER A 380 -18.47 4.96 2.18
N ALA A 381 -18.70 4.18 1.11
CA ALA A 381 -19.48 2.94 1.16
C ALA A 381 -18.77 1.83 1.96
N ILE A 382 -17.44 1.73 1.86
CA ILE A 382 -16.65 0.73 2.62
C ILE A 382 -16.63 1.05 4.12
N LEU A 383 -16.66 2.34 4.48
CA LEU A 383 -16.57 2.80 5.86
C LEU A 383 -17.93 3.06 6.52
N ASP A 384 -19.04 2.73 5.84
CA ASP A 384 -20.44 2.96 6.24
C ASP A 384 -20.75 4.43 6.62
N PHE A 385 -20.25 5.39 5.85
CA PHE A 385 -20.71 6.78 5.97
C PHE A 385 -22.05 6.96 5.26
N THR A 386 -23.06 7.44 5.99
CA THR A 386 -24.43 7.66 5.46
C THR A 386 -24.49 8.78 4.45
N GLU A 387 -23.82 9.91 4.71
CA GLU A 387 -23.69 11.05 3.79
C GLU A 387 -22.34 11.72 4.02
N LEU A 388 -21.61 12.01 2.94
CA LEU A 388 -20.31 12.68 2.97
C LEU A 388 -20.44 14.03 2.26
N ASP A 389 -20.11 15.11 2.97
CA ASP A 389 -20.19 16.45 2.40
C ASP A 389 -19.11 16.66 1.32
N GLY A 390 -19.42 17.51 0.34
CA GLY A 390 -18.46 17.91 -0.70
C GLY A 390 -18.35 16.98 -1.91
N LEU A 391 -19.34 16.10 -2.12
CA LEU A 391 -19.44 15.18 -3.27
C LEU A 391 -19.99 15.81 -4.56
N ARG A 392 -20.23 17.13 -4.58
CA ARG A 392 -20.64 17.88 -5.78
C ARG A 392 -19.42 18.26 -6.63
N SER A 393 -19.61 18.42 -7.94
CA SER A 393 -18.57 18.88 -8.87
C SER A 393 -18.21 20.35 -8.63
N MET A 394 -16.95 20.70 -8.89
CA MET A 394 -16.43 22.08 -8.86
C MET A 394 -16.74 22.85 -10.15
N ALA A 395 -17.24 22.16 -11.19
CA ALA A 395 -17.60 22.75 -12.46
C ALA A 395 -18.63 23.87 -12.28
N ASN A 396 -18.39 25.00 -12.96
CA ASN A 396 -19.29 26.16 -12.99
C ASN A 396 -19.61 26.83 -11.64
N LEU A 397 -18.88 26.52 -10.57
CA LEU A 397 -19.02 27.21 -9.27
C LEU A 397 -18.28 28.54 -9.24
N SER A 398 -18.84 29.50 -8.48
CA SER A 398 -18.14 30.76 -8.18
C SER A 398 -16.89 30.51 -7.31
N PRO A 399 -15.89 31.41 -7.31
CA PRO A 399 -14.68 31.25 -6.49
C PRO A 399 -14.96 31.03 -5.00
N ASP A 400 -15.97 31.71 -4.45
CA ASP A 400 -16.36 31.59 -3.05
C ASP A 400 -16.99 30.21 -2.74
N GLU A 401 -17.83 29.70 -3.65
CA GLU A 401 -18.41 28.36 -3.53
C GLU A 401 -17.37 27.26 -3.71
N ARG A 402 -16.38 27.47 -4.59
CA ARG A 402 -15.23 26.56 -4.75
C ARG A 402 -14.43 26.48 -3.45
N GLN A 403 -14.18 27.62 -2.79
CA GLN A 403 -13.45 27.63 -1.52
C GLN A 403 -14.26 26.97 -0.40
N LYS A 404 -15.57 27.18 -0.36
CA LYS A 404 -16.47 26.50 0.58
C LYS A 404 -16.46 24.98 0.34
N LEU A 405 -16.57 24.54 -0.91
CA LEU A 405 -16.52 23.13 -1.29
C LEU A 405 -15.16 22.49 -0.99
N LEU A 406 -14.05 23.22 -1.14
CA LEU A 406 -12.73 22.77 -0.72
C LEU A 406 -12.67 22.53 0.80
N SER A 407 -13.27 23.42 1.60
CA SER A 407 -13.38 23.23 3.05
C SER A 407 -14.23 22.01 3.41
N GLU A 408 -15.37 21.81 2.74
CA GLU A 408 -16.24 20.63 2.89
C GLU A 408 -15.46 19.33 2.58
N ARG A 409 -14.74 19.29 1.45
CA ARG A 409 -13.90 18.14 1.06
C ARG A 409 -12.77 17.86 2.06
N THR A 410 -12.16 18.91 2.61
CA THR A 410 -11.10 18.77 3.63
C THR A 410 -11.66 18.16 4.92
N LYS A 411 -12.81 18.63 5.39
CA LYS A 411 -13.48 18.05 6.58
C LYS A 411 -13.88 16.59 6.36
N SER A 412 -14.41 16.27 5.18
CA SER A 412 -14.81 14.91 4.81
C SER A 412 -13.61 13.95 4.75
N THR A 413 -12.48 14.38 4.18
CA THR A 413 -11.26 13.58 4.14
C THR A 413 -10.64 13.39 5.53
N GLU A 414 -10.69 14.40 6.40
CA GLU A 414 -10.31 14.27 7.82
C GLU A 414 -11.19 13.26 8.56
N ALA A 415 -12.51 13.31 8.38
CA ALA A 415 -13.44 12.36 8.99
C ALA A 415 -13.17 10.91 8.56
N ILE A 416 -12.92 10.69 7.26
CA ILE A 416 -12.48 9.40 6.72
C ILE A 416 -11.18 8.93 7.38
N CYS A 417 -10.18 9.82 7.49
CA CYS A 417 -8.89 9.48 8.10
C CYS A 417 -9.04 9.07 9.57
N VAL A 418 -9.88 9.78 10.34
CA VAL A 418 -10.18 9.43 11.73
C VAL A 418 -10.83 8.05 11.82
N ARG A 419 -11.82 7.77 10.96
CA ARG A 419 -12.52 6.48 10.93
C ARG A 419 -11.56 5.32 10.59
N ILE A 420 -10.69 5.51 9.60
CA ILE A 420 -9.65 4.53 9.25
C ILE A 420 -8.70 4.30 10.42
N LYS A 421 -8.22 5.36 11.10
CA LYS A 421 -7.36 5.23 12.29
C LYS A 421 -8.05 4.41 13.38
N VAL A 422 -9.33 4.67 13.65
CA VAL A 422 -10.11 3.92 14.64
C VAL A 422 -10.17 2.44 14.27
N ILE A 423 -10.53 2.11 13.02
CA ILE A 423 -10.61 0.71 12.56
C ILE A 423 -9.23 0.02 12.65
N LEU A 424 -8.15 0.71 12.27
CA LEU A 424 -6.79 0.16 12.37
C LEU A 424 -6.36 -0.08 13.83
N ILE A 425 -6.73 0.81 14.76
CA ILE A 425 -6.44 0.62 16.19
C ILE A 425 -7.22 -0.56 16.76
N PHE A 426 -8.53 -0.64 16.51
CA PHE A 426 -9.35 -1.76 16.95
C PHE A 426 -8.92 -3.09 16.30
N GLY A 427 -8.58 -3.06 15.01
CA GLY A 427 -8.01 -4.20 14.31
C GLY A 427 -6.72 -4.70 14.97
N LYS A 428 -5.78 -3.80 15.26
CA LYS A 428 -4.53 -4.15 15.97
C LYS A 428 -4.78 -4.73 17.37
N GLN A 429 -5.75 -4.20 18.12
CA GLN A 429 -6.08 -4.71 19.45
C GLN A 429 -6.75 -6.09 19.40
N ASN A 430 -7.56 -6.37 18.38
CA ASN A 430 -8.20 -7.68 18.21
C ASN A 430 -7.21 -8.72 17.65
N PHE A 431 -6.31 -8.33 16.75
CA PHE A 431 -5.20 -9.19 16.30
C PHE A 431 -4.17 -9.47 17.40
N ALA A 432 -4.07 -8.62 18.43
CA ALA A 432 -3.22 -8.86 19.59
C ALA A 432 -3.89 -9.73 20.67
N LYS A 433 -5.21 -9.99 20.55
CA LYS A 433 -5.99 -10.84 21.45
C LYS A 433 -6.24 -12.25 20.90
N ILE A 434 -6.03 -12.44 19.60
CA ILE A 434 -5.96 -13.74 18.91
C ILE A 434 -4.49 -14.16 18.94
#